data_AF-A0A662AZU4-F1
#
_entry.id   AF-A0A662AZU4-F1
#
_cell.length_a   1.000
_cell.length_b   1.000
_cell.length_c   1.000
_cell.angle_alpha   90.00
_cell.angle_beta   90.00
_cell.angle_gamma   90.00
#
_symmetry.space_group_name_H-M   'P 1'
#
loop_
_entity.id
_entity.type
_entity.pdbx_description
1 polymer ?
#
loop_
_entity_poly.entity_id
_entity_poly.type
_entity_poly.pdbx_seq_one_letter_code
_entity_poly.pdbx_strand_id
1 'polypeptide(L)'
;MGLFILRVECNLRKKMRHKLNHILIFSLTLLLSSCFLNEYDGEIIKSPTGQFEIKTSVNRTDREQNDFAEVIIHLFDQTNNKISEIKTGAGDQNKWAIGWTIKGDTIILQSSDIGNKAWTINKNKTIEIKMTIDLNERAKELKEKKYK
;
A
#
# COMPACT_ATOMS: atom_id res chain seq x y z
N MET A 1 38.42 45.34 42.89
CA MET A 1 37.34 44.35 43.16
C MET A 1 36.36 44.22 41.98
N GLY A 2 36.82 44.32 40.72
CA GLY A 2 35.94 44.30 39.53
C GLY A 2 36.24 43.17 38.51
N LEU A 3 37.39 42.49 38.61
CA LEU A 3 37.79 41.47 37.64
C LEU A 3 37.17 40.08 37.89
N PHE A 4 36.71 39.79 39.11
CA PHE A 4 36.15 38.48 39.46
C PHE A 4 34.69 38.31 39.02
N ILE A 5 33.90 39.38 38.98
CA ILE A 5 32.47 39.34 38.65
C ILE A 5 32.24 39.09 37.15
N LEU A 6 33.05 39.72 36.28
CA LEU A 6 32.98 39.54 34.82
C LEU A 6 33.30 38.10 34.36
N ARG A 7 34.13 37.37 35.11
CA ARG A 7 34.57 36.01 34.74
C ARG A 7 33.49 34.95 35.03
N VAL A 8 32.66 35.17 36.05
CA VAL A 8 31.58 34.25 36.45
C VAL A 8 30.38 34.35 35.48
N GLU A 9 30.02 35.56 35.06
CA GLU A 9 28.90 35.77 34.13
C GLU A 9 29.18 35.23 32.71
N CYS A 10 30.42 35.32 32.23
CA CYS A 10 30.79 34.81 30.91
C CYS A 10 30.71 33.27 30.84
N ASN A 11 31.06 32.59 31.93
CA ASN A 11 31.08 31.12 32.00
C ASN A 11 29.65 30.54 32.11
N LEU A 12 28.76 31.19 32.88
CA LEU A 12 27.34 30.84 32.96
C LEU A 12 26.60 31.04 31.63
N ARG A 13 26.90 32.11 30.88
CA ARG A 13 26.31 32.36 29.55
C ARG A 13 26.77 31.38 28.46
N LYS A 14 27.98 30.80 28.55
CA LYS A 14 28.44 29.73 27.64
C LYS A 14 27.77 28.39 27.96
N LYS A 15 27.65 28.04 29.25
CA LYS A 15 27.02 26.80 29.72
C LYS A 15 25.51 26.75 29.42
N MET A 16 24.80 27.88 29.54
CA MET A 16 23.38 27.96 29.14
C MET A 16 23.16 27.95 27.62
N ARG A 17 24.04 28.59 26.82
CA ARG A 17 23.96 28.52 25.35
C ARG A 17 24.17 27.11 24.82
N HIS A 18 25.09 26.33 25.38
CA HIS A 18 25.25 24.92 25.01
C HIS A 18 24.03 24.06 25.35
N LYS A 19 23.41 24.27 26.52
CA LYS A 19 22.21 23.53 26.93
C LYS A 19 20.97 23.87 26.09
N LEU A 20 20.80 25.14 25.73
CA LEU A 20 19.69 25.59 24.87
C LEU A 20 19.85 25.09 23.43
N ASN A 21 21.08 25.01 22.91
CA ASN A 21 21.37 24.46 21.59
C ASN A 21 21.09 22.96 21.51
N HIS A 22 21.44 22.18 22.54
CA HIS A 22 21.16 20.74 22.56
C HIS A 22 19.67 20.41 22.65
N ILE A 23 18.89 21.19 23.41
CA ILE A 23 17.43 21.00 23.52
C ILE A 23 16.73 21.37 22.20
N LEU A 24 17.16 22.43 21.52
CA LEU A 24 16.66 22.81 20.20
C LEU A 24 16.96 21.75 19.12
N ILE A 25 18.16 21.18 19.12
CA ILE A 25 18.55 20.12 18.17
C ILE A 25 17.75 18.83 18.43
N PHE A 26 17.55 18.45 19.69
CA PHE A 26 16.77 17.26 20.06
C PHE A 26 15.28 17.40 19.70
N SER A 27 14.71 18.61 19.87
CA SER A 27 13.34 18.91 19.46
C SER A 27 13.16 18.96 17.94
N LEU A 28 14.21 19.33 17.18
CA LEU A 28 14.18 19.34 15.72
C LEU A 28 14.24 17.93 15.12
N THR A 29 14.93 16.99 15.78
CA THR A 29 15.00 15.58 15.33
C THR A 29 13.72 14.78 15.59
N LEU A 30 12.91 15.18 16.57
CA LEU A 30 11.64 14.52 16.90
C LEU A 30 10.49 14.84 15.93
N LEU A 31 10.62 15.90 15.11
CA LEU A 31 9.64 16.27 14.10
C LEU A 31 9.83 15.53 12.76
N LEU A 32 10.91 14.76 12.60
CA LEU A 32 11.24 14.04 11.37
C LEU A 32 10.89 12.54 11.41
N SER A 33 10.34 12.03 12.52
CA SER A 33 9.96 10.62 12.66
C SER A 33 8.49 10.32 12.33
N SER A 34 7.71 11.33 11.93
CA SER A 34 6.24 11.21 11.81
C SER A 34 5.71 10.77 10.44
N CYS A 35 6.49 10.09 9.59
CA CYS A 35 6.00 9.69 8.26
C CYS A 35 6.68 8.43 7.71
N PHE A 36 6.46 7.21 8.24
CA PHE A 36 6.91 5.98 7.53
C PHE A 36 6.03 4.73 7.70
N LEU A 37 4.77 4.87 8.10
CA LEU A 37 3.78 3.79 7.98
C LEU A 37 2.74 4.20 6.94
N ASN A 38 3.15 4.27 5.68
CA ASN A 38 2.20 4.42 4.57
C ASN A 38 1.68 3.02 4.25
N GLU A 39 0.51 2.68 4.80
CA GLU A 39 -0.24 1.51 4.40
C GLU A 39 -0.59 1.70 2.91
N TYR A 40 -0.05 0.85 2.04
CA TYR A 40 -0.27 0.99 0.60
C TYR A 40 -1.71 0.64 0.29
N ASP A 41 -2.49 1.69 0.03
CA ASP A 41 -3.83 1.59 -0.54
C ASP A 41 -3.73 1.67 -2.06
N GLY A 42 -3.97 0.54 -2.73
CA GLY A 42 -4.00 0.49 -4.19
C GLY A 42 -5.14 1.32 -4.78
N GLU A 43 -4.98 1.67 -6.06
CA GLU A 43 -6.00 2.37 -6.85
C GLU A 43 -7.35 1.64 -6.81
N ILE A 44 -8.43 2.41 -6.72
CA ILE A 44 -9.80 1.90 -6.82
C ILE A 44 -10.16 1.77 -8.30
N ILE A 45 -10.51 0.56 -8.73
CA ILE A 45 -10.86 0.26 -10.12
C ILE A 45 -12.33 -0.11 -10.20
N LYS A 46 -13.12 0.73 -10.87
CA LYS A 46 -14.56 0.49 -11.08
C LYS A 46 -14.79 -0.58 -12.15
N SER A 47 -15.77 -1.44 -11.89
CA SER A 47 -16.24 -2.42 -12.88
C SER A 47 -16.91 -1.73 -14.07
N PRO A 48 -16.90 -2.34 -15.28
CA PRO A 48 -17.54 -1.77 -16.45
C PRO A 48 -19.05 -1.57 -16.30
N THR A 49 -19.73 -2.39 -15.49
CA THR A 49 -21.17 -2.24 -15.22
C THR A 49 -21.45 -1.16 -14.19
N GLY A 50 -20.44 -0.72 -13.42
CA GLY A 50 -20.58 0.18 -12.29
C GLY A 50 -21.18 -0.45 -11.03
N GLN A 51 -21.42 -1.77 -11.02
CA GLN A 51 -22.02 -2.47 -9.87
C GLN A 51 -21.01 -2.76 -8.76
N PHE A 52 -19.74 -2.82 -9.11
CA PHE A 52 -18.65 -3.19 -8.20
C PHE A 52 -17.41 -2.31 -8.37
N GLU A 53 -16.60 -2.28 -7.32
CA GLU A 53 -15.28 -1.67 -7.33
C GLU A 53 -14.27 -2.61 -6.67
N ILE A 54 -13.03 -2.64 -7.17
CA ILE A 54 -11.93 -3.38 -6.52
C ILE A 54 -10.88 -2.42 -6.00
N LYS A 55 -10.33 -2.74 -4.83
CA LYS A 55 -9.14 -2.10 -4.25
C LYS A 55 -8.11 -3.19 -3.96
N THR A 56 -6.83 -2.85 -4.02
CA THR A 56 -5.77 -3.78 -3.63
C THR A 56 -5.04 -3.30 -2.39
N SER A 57 -4.61 -4.25 -1.56
CA SER A 57 -3.65 -4.01 -0.48
C SER A 57 -2.59 -5.10 -0.48
N VAL A 58 -1.58 -4.94 0.37
CA VAL A 58 -0.55 -5.96 0.57
C VAL A 58 -0.57 -6.39 2.03
N ASN A 59 -0.55 -7.70 2.30
CA ASN A 59 -0.47 -8.20 3.66
C ASN A 59 0.91 -7.87 4.26
N ARG A 60 0.91 -7.04 5.31
CA ARG A 60 2.12 -6.65 6.06
C ARG A 60 2.03 -7.00 7.55
N THR A 61 1.07 -7.85 7.92
CA THR A 61 0.73 -8.10 9.34
C THR A 61 1.85 -8.80 10.10
N ASP A 62 2.47 -9.82 9.50
CA ASP A 62 3.50 -10.62 10.15
C ASP A 62 4.50 -11.14 9.11
N ARG A 63 5.78 -10.81 9.29
CA ARG A 63 6.86 -11.14 8.35
C ARG A 63 7.20 -12.63 8.30
N GLU A 64 6.90 -13.37 9.36
CA GLU A 64 7.22 -14.79 9.47
C GLU A 64 6.13 -15.70 8.88
N GLN A 65 4.98 -15.13 8.48
CA GLN A 65 3.89 -15.89 7.86
C GLN A 65 4.09 -16.05 6.36
N ASN A 66 3.64 -17.19 5.83
CA ASN A 66 3.75 -17.53 4.40
C ASN A 66 2.95 -16.58 3.49
N ASP A 67 1.94 -15.88 4.03
CA ASP A 67 1.15 -14.88 3.29
C ASP A 67 1.66 -13.45 3.50
N PHE A 68 2.82 -13.26 4.13
CA PHE A 68 3.47 -11.96 4.15
C PHE A 68 3.76 -11.51 2.72
N ALA A 69 3.60 -10.21 2.46
CA ALA A 69 3.80 -9.63 1.15
C ALA A 69 2.82 -10.10 0.07
N GLU A 70 1.74 -10.80 0.44
CA GLU A 70 0.72 -11.22 -0.50
C GLU A 70 -0.20 -10.05 -0.91
N VAL A 71 -0.49 -9.94 -2.20
CA VAL A 71 -1.48 -9.00 -2.74
C VAL A 71 -2.88 -9.50 -2.43
N ILE A 72 -3.69 -8.64 -1.82
CA ILE A 72 -5.09 -8.90 -1.48
C ILE A 72 -5.98 -8.04 -2.35
N ILE A 73 -7.06 -8.62 -2.89
CA ILE A 73 -8.09 -7.91 -3.65
C ILE A 73 -9.32 -7.76 -2.76
N HIS A 74 -9.73 -6.53 -2.51
CA HIS A 74 -10.95 -6.19 -1.80
C HIS A 74 -12.03 -5.83 -2.81
N LEU A 75 -13.18 -6.51 -2.72
CA LEU A 75 -14.34 -6.25 -3.57
C LEU A 75 -15.39 -5.45 -2.78
N PHE A 76 -15.84 -4.35 -3.39
CA PHE A 76 -16.86 -3.46 -2.84
C PHE A 76 -18.08 -3.42 -3.75
N ASP A 77 -19.26 -3.23 -3.15
CA ASP A 77 -20.49 -2.91 -3.88
C ASP A 77 -20.63 -1.40 -4.13
N GLN A 78 -21.72 -0.99 -4.79
CA GLN A 78 -22.02 0.40 -5.11
C GLN A 78 -22.23 1.30 -3.88
N THR A 79 -22.50 0.71 -2.72
CA THR A 79 -22.64 1.41 -1.45
C THR A 79 -21.33 1.49 -0.68
N ASN A 80 -20.22 1.09 -1.32
CA ASN A 80 -18.88 1.06 -0.75
C ASN A 80 -18.74 0.09 0.44
N ASN A 81 -19.61 -0.91 0.53
CA ASN A 81 -19.48 -1.98 1.51
C ASN A 81 -18.54 -3.06 0.97
N LYS A 82 -17.54 -3.47 1.77
CA LYS A 82 -16.68 -4.61 1.42
C LYS A 82 -17.51 -5.89 1.47
N ILE A 83 -17.67 -6.54 0.33
CA ILE A 83 -18.47 -7.76 0.21
C ILE A 83 -17.62 -9.03 0.09
N SER A 84 -16.38 -8.91 -0.39
CA SER A 84 -15.47 -10.06 -0.52
C SER A 84 -14.01 -9.66 -0.47
N GLU A 85 -13.15 -10.63 -0.20
CA GLU A 85 -11.70 -10.50 -0.16
C GLU A 85 -11.06 -11.72 -0.82
N ILE A 86 -10.10 -11.50 -1.71
CA ILE A 86 -9.35 -12.56 -2.40
C ILE A 86 -7.88 -12.47 -1.96
N LYS A 87 -7.42 -13.51 -1.29
CA LYS A 87 -6.00 -13.84 -1.13
C LYS A 87 -5.49 -14.42 -2.45
N THR A 88 -4.67 -13.67 -3.18
CA THR A 88 -4.31 -14.01 -4.56
C THR A 88 -3.25 -15.09 -4.68
N GLY A 89 -2.36 -15.18 -3.68
CA GLY A 89 -1.09 -15.89 -3.71
C GLY A 89 0.04 -15.14 -4.42
N ALA A 90 -0.22 -13.96 -5.00
CA ALA A 90 0.79 -13.17 -5.71
C ALA A 90 1.59 -12.35 -4.70
N GLY A 91 2.93 -12.43 -4.78
CA GLY A 91 3.83 -11.62 -3.97
C GLY A 91 3.98 -10.22 -4.55
N ASP A 92 3.97 -9.21 -3.69
CA ASP A 92 4.04 -7.81 -4.10
C ASP A 92 5.40 -7.40 -4.70
N GLN A 93 6.43 -8.20 -4.46
CA GLN A 93 7.76 -8.05 -5.06
C GLN A 93 7.80 -8.41 -6.56
N ASN A 94 6.78 -9.13 -7.05
CA ASN A 94 6.68 -9.55 -8.44
C ASN A 94 5.86 -8.55 -9.27
N LYS A 95 5.93 -8.67 -10.61
CA LYS A 95 5.08 -7.86 -11.48
C LYS A 95 3.67 -8.45 -11.49
N TRP A 96 2.70 -7.62 -11.15
CA TRP A 96 1.30 -8.00 -11.17
C TRP A 96 0.44 -6.83 -11.65
N ALA A 97 -0.64 -7.13 -12.36
CA ALA A 97 -1.63 -6.17 -12.80
C ALA A 97 -3.02 -6.75 -12.58
N ILE A 98 -3.96 -5.89 -12.18
CA ILE A 98 -5.33 -6.27 -11.91
C ILE A 98 -6.28 -5.35 -12.65
N GLY A 99 -7.44 -5.88 -13.03
CA GLY A 99 -8.52 -5.08 -13.55
C GLY A 99 -9.73 -5.95 -13.85
N TRP A 100 -10.64 -5.38 -14.61
CA TRP A 100 -11.86 -6.04 -15.06
C TRP A 100 -11.72 -6.52 -16.51
N THR A 101 -12.55 -7.49 -16.88
CA THR A 101 -12.93 -7.71 -18.27
C THR A 101 -13.41 -6.41 -18.93
N ILE A 102 -13.27 -6.30 -20.25
CA ILE A 102 -13.75 -5.11 -20.99
C ILE A 102 -15.27 -4.96 -20.86
N LYS A 103 -15.99 -6.09 -20.89
CA LYS A 103 -17.44 -6.14 -20.75
C LYS A 103 -17.78 -7.08 -19.60
N GLY A 104 -18.45 -6.57 -18.57
CA GLY A 104 -18.92 -7.33 -17.41
C GLY A 104 -17.95 -7.36 -16.22
N ASP A 105 -18.36 -8.08 -15.19
CA ASP A 105 -17.82 -7.98 -13.83
C ASP A 105 -16.96 -9.20 -13.46
N THR A 106 -16.03 -9.54 -14.36
CA THR A 106 -15.01 -10.55 -14.07
C THR A 106 -13.71 -9.87 -13.73
N ILE A 107 -13.19 -10.16 -12.54
CA ILE A 107 -11.90 -9.69 -12.06
C ILE A 107 -10.82 -10.53 -12.73
N ILE A 108 -9.76 -9.89 -13.22
CA ILE A 108 -8.61 -10.55 -13.84
C ILE A 108 -7.35 -10.08 -13.13
N LEU A 109 -6.53 -11.03 -12.70
CA LEU A 109 -5.18 -10.84 -12.20
C LEU A 109 -4.20 -11.42 -13.21
N GLN A 110 -3.24 -10.60 -13.62
CA GLN A 110 -1.99 -11.04 -14.21
C GLN A 110 -0.93 -11.02 -13.12
N SER A 111 -0.22 -12.13 -12.93
CA SER A 111 0.98 -12.15 -12.07
C SER A 111 2.13 -12.89 -12.73
N SER A 112 3.37 -12.44 -12.50
CA SER A 112 4.57 -13.10 -13.02
C SER A 112 5.03 -14.31 -12.21
N ASP A 113 4.54 -14.47 -10.97
CA ASP A 113 4.90 -15.58 -10.09
C ASP A 113 3.89 -16.75 -10.14
N ILE A 114 2.61 -16.46 -9.96
CA ILE A 114 1.53 -17.46 -9.89
C ILE A 114 0.76 -17.62 -11.21
N GLY A 115 1.12 -16.85 -12.23
CA GLY A 115 0.40 -16.79 -13.50
C GLY A 115 -0.87 -15.93 -13.44
N ASN A 116 -1.78 -16.18 -14.39
CA ASN A 116 -3.02 -15.42 -14.51
C ASN A 116 -4.17 -16.12 -13.81
N LYS A 117 -5.03 -15.35 -13.17
CA LYS A 117 -6.25 -15.83 -12.49
C LYS A 117 -7.44 -14.92 -12.81
N ALA A 118 -8.64 -15.46 -12.70
CA ALA A 118 -9.86 -14.71 -12.89
C ALA A 118 -10.97 -15.15 -11.93
N TRP A 119 -11.82 -14.21 -11.53
CA TRP A 119 -12.94 -14.45 -10.63
C TRP A 119 -14.22 -13.83 -11.16
N THR A 120 -15.31 -14.57 -11.05
CA THR A 120 -16.67 -14.07 -11.29
C THR A 120 -17.36 -13.77 -9.97
N ILE A 121 -18.34 -12.88 -10.00
CA ILE A 121 -19.11 -12.50 -8.82
C ILE A 121 -20.46 -13.21 -8.86
N ASN A 122 -20.77 -13.98 -7.82
CA ASN A 122 -22.05 -14.66 -7.65
C ASN A 122 -22.53 -14.49 -6.21
N LYS A 123 -23.72 -13.89 -6.03
CA LYS A 123 -24.31 -13.60 -4.70
C LYS A 123 -23.29 -12.94 -3.74
N ASN A 124 -22.63 -11.88 -4.23
CA ASN A 124 -21.62 -11.11 -3.50
C ASN A 124 -20.37 -11.90 -3.05
N LYS A 125 -20.15 -13.10 -3.62
CA LYS A 125 -18.93 -13.89 -3.42
C LYS A 125 -18.15 -13.98 -4.71
N THR A 126 -16.84 -13.97 -4.60
CA THR A 126 -15.93 -14.20 -5.73
C THR A 126 -15.69 -15.69 -5.90
N ILE A 127 -15.88 -16.20 -7.11
CA ILE A 127 -15.63 -17.59 -7.47
C ILE A 127 -14.54 -17.60 -8.54
N GLU A 128 -13.44 -18.29 -8.27
CA GLU A 128 -12.36 -18.46 -9.24
C GLU A 128 -12.86 -19.28 -10.44
N ILE A 129 -12.53 -18.81 -11.64
CA ILE A 129 -12.91 -19.46 -12.89
C ILE A 129 -11.66 -19.85 -13.68
N LYS A 130 -11.80 -20.85 -14.54
CA LYS A 130 -10.72 -21.28 -15.41
C LYS A 130 -10.38 -20.18 -16.42
N MET A 131 -9.08 -19.91 -16.57
CA MET A 131 -8.59 -18.99 -17.58
C MET A 131 -8.91 -19.47 -19.00
N THR A 132 -9.47 -18.58 -19.82
CA THR A 132 -9.70 -18.77 -21.25
C THR A 132 -8.67 -17.98 -22.08
N ILE A 133 -8.70 -18.12 -23.40
CA ILE A 133 -7.82 -17.34 -24.30
C ILE A 133 -8.08 -15.85 -24.11
N ASP A 134 -9.33 -15.41 -24.23
CA ASP A 134 -9.74 -14.01 -24.08
C ASP A 134 -9.33 -13.40 -22.73
N LEU A 135 -9.47 -14.17 -21.63
CA LEU A 135 -9.05 -13.71 -20.30
C LEU A 135 -7.53 -13.56 -20.21
N ASN A 136 -6.76 -14.42 -20.87
CA ASN A 136 -5.30 -14.30 -20.91
C ASN A 136 -4.84 -13.12 -21.76
N GLU A 137 -5.50 -12.86 -22.89
CA GLU A 137 -5.24 -11.67 -23.70
C GLU A 137 -5.50 -10.41 -22.89
N ARG A 138 -6.64 -10.36 -22.19
CA ARG A 138 -6.96 -9.24 -21.31
C ARG A 138 -5.95 -9.08 -20.16
N ALA A 139 -5.49 -10.17 -19.55
CA ALA A 139 -4.44 -10.12 -18.54
C ALA A 139 -3.13 -9.52 -19.09
N LYS A 140 -2.77 -9.85 -20.34
CA LYS A 140 -1.61 -9.26 -21.02
C LYS A 140 -1.81 -7.76 -21.23
N GLU A 141 -2.96 -7.31 -21.71
CA GLU A 141 -3.27 -5.88 -21.88
C GLU A 141 -3.13 -5.11 -20.55
N LEU A 142 -3.64 -5.66 -19.45
CA LEU A 142 -3.54 -5.05 -18.12
C LEU A 142 -2.09 -4.88 -17.68
N LYS A 143 -1.26 -5.91 -17.89
CA LYS A 143 0.19 -5.84 -17.61
C LYS A 143 0.86 -4.78 -18.45
N GLU A 144 0.58 -4.74 -19.75
CA GLU A 144 1.17 -3.77 -20.65
C GLU A 144 0.77 -2.34 -20.25
N LYS A 145 -0.50 -2.10 -19.91
CA LYS A 145 -0.97 -0.79 -19.44
C LYS A 145 -0.29 -0.32 -18.16
N LYS A 146 0.02 -1.23 -17.22
CA LYS A 146 0.60 -0.88 -15.91
C LYS A 146 2.12 -0.64 -15.98
N TYR A 147 2.82 -1.29 -16.91
CA TYR A 147 4.29 -1.36 -16.90
C TYR A 147 5.00 -0.92 -18.19
N LYS A 148 4.26 -0.56 -19.25
CA LYS A 148 4.81 0.16 -20.41
C LYS A 148 4.52 1.64 -20.30
#